data_AF-A0A562MDK6-F1
#
_entry.id   AF-A0A562MDK6-F1
#
_cell.length_a   1.000
_cell.length_b   1.000
_cell.length_c   1.000
_cell.angle_alpha   90.00
_cell.angle_beta   90.00
_cell.angle_gamma   90.00
#
_symmetry.space_group_name_H-M   'P 1'
#
loop_
_entity.id
_entity.type
_entity.pdbx_description
1 polymer ?
#
loop_
_entity_poly.entity_id
_entity_poly.type
_entity_poly.pdbx_seq_one_letter_code
_entity_poly.pdbx_strand_id
1 'polypeptide(L)'
;MASDMATSLKVERKPKLSETVVAAIRKQLQAGEIQPGQKLPTEGQLTETFGVSRTVIREALAKLAADGLVEPRQGAGVFVTEHISTMFGALAADMGSKDSIALNVLEVRLAIEIESAGLAAVRRNAAQEAGIQEAFFEFERLLLNSEPTGPADLAFHRAIASATNNPFYVEMLDVLGRRAIPCDVTSPWSTELAQSDVYQRGLQREHLVILNAITAGDAEAAREAMRAHLTASQQRYRERLHARQVFYADSVKAAATE
;
A
#
# COMPACT_ATOMS: atom_id res chain seq x y z
N MET A 1 22.37 43.31 -22.00
CA MET A 1 22.81 42.88 -20.65
C MET A 1 21.66 42.93 -19.65
N ALA A 2 20.58 42.18 -19.89
CA ALA A 2 19.42 42.11 -18.99
C ALA A 2 18.82 40.68 -18.89
N SER A 3 19.48 39.69 -19.49
CA SER A 3 18.93 38.34 -19.65
C SER A 3 19.49 37.31 -18.66
N ASP A 4 20.37 37.73 -17.73
CA ASP A 4 21.18 36.80 -16.93
C ASP A 4 20.95 36.88 -15.41
N MET A 5 19.89 37.57 -14.97
CA MET A 5 19.55 37.66 -13.53
C MET A 5 18.34 36.81 -13.11
N ALA A 6 17.64 36.16 -14.04
CA ALA A 6 16.40 35.43 -13.74
C ALA A 6 16.60 33.96 -13.34
N THR A 7 17.80 33.39 -13.55
CA THR A 7 18.03 31.94 -13.43
C THR A 7 18.40 31.48 -12.01
N SER A 8 18.58 32.38 -11.04
CA SER A 8 19.09 32.03 -9.70
C SER A 8 18.06 32.05 -8.56
N LEU A 9 16.76 32.06 -8.84
CA LEU A 9 15.71 32.03 -7.81
C LEU A 9 14.92 30.70 -7.81
N LYS A 10 15.61 29.56 -7.84
CA LYS A 10 14.98 28.27 -7.51
C LYS A 10 14.97 28.12 -5.99
N VAL A 11 13.84 28.48 -5.37
CA VAL A 11 13.56 28.18 -3.96
C VAL A 11 13.37 26.68 -3.82
N GLU A 12 14.34 26.00 -3.18
CA GLU A 12 14.14 24.64 -2.69
C GLU A 12 12.93 24.62 -1.75
N ARG A 13 11.85 23.98 -2.19
CA ARG A 13 10.64 23.83 -1.36
C ARG A 13 10.94 22.81 -0.27
N LYS A 14 11.47 23.30 0.87
CA LYS A 14 11.43 22.53 2.13
C LYS A 14 9.99 22.04 2.35
N PRO A 15 9.78 20.79 2.82
CA PRO A 15 8.45 20.29 3.12
C PRO A 15 7.73 21.29 4.03
N LYS A 16 6.45 21.55 3.74
CA LYS A 16 5.72 22.54 4.52
C LYS A 16 5.68 22.04 5.96
N LEU A 17 5.91 22.92 6.94
CA LEU A 17 5.88 22.56 8.36
C LEU A 17 4.57 21.85 8.75
N SER A 18 3.46 22.16 8.06
CA SER A 18 2.18 21.47 8.21
C SER A 18 2.23 20.01 7.76
N GLU A 19 2.94 19.66 6.69
CA GLU A 19 3.14 18.27 6.23
C GLU A 19 3.93 17.45 7.25
N THR A 20 4.93 18.05 7.91
CA THR A 20 5.68 17.39 8.99
C THR A 20 4.79 17.08 10.19
N VAL A 21 3.92 18.00 10.59
CA VAL A 21 2.94 17.80 11.67
C VAL A 21 1.94 16.70 11.29
N VAL A 22 1.43 16.71 10.04
CA VAL A 22 0.53 15.65 9.53
C VAL A 22 1.20 14.28 9.61
N ALA A 23 2.44 14.15 9.15
CA ALA A 23 3.18 12.89 9.16
C ALA A 23 3.42 12.37 10.60
N ALA A 24 3.75 13.26 11.53
CA ALA A 24 3.97 12.91 12.93
C ALA A 24 2.69 12.41 13.61
N ILE A 25 1.57 13.14 13.46
CA ILE A 25 0.29 12.73 14.05
C ILE A 25 -0.19 11.42 13.42
N ARG A 26 -0.05 11.26 12.09
CA ARG A 26 -0.40 10.01 11.40
C ARG A 26 0.40 8.82 11.93
N LYS A 27 1.68 9.01 12.24
CA LYS A 27 2.52 7.96 12.83
C LYS A 27 2.00 7.51 14.20
N GLN A 28 1.59 8.45 15.06
CA GLN A 28 1.03 8.13 16.38
C GLN A 28 -0.32 7.41 16.29
N LEU A 29 -1.18 7.83 15.35
CA LEU A 29 -2.45 7.16 15.05
C LEU A 29 -2.21 5.71 14.57
N GLN A 30 -1.25 5.50 13.66
CA GLN A 30 -0.90 4.17 13.15
C GLN A 30 -0.24 3.28 14.22
N ALA A 31 0.50 3.86 15.16
CA ALA A 31 1.08 3.15 16.29
C ALA A 31 0.05 2.79 17.37
N GLY A 32 -1.17 3.35 17.31
CA GLY A 32 -2.22 3.14 18.31
C GLY A 32 -2.01 3.91 19.61
N GLU A 33 -1.07 4.86 19.63
CA GLU A 33 -0.82 5.73 20.79
C GLU A 33 -2.00 6.67 21.07
N ILE A 34 -2.70 7.08 20.00
CA ILE A 34 -3.95 7.82 20.07
C ILE A 34 -5.04 6.95 19.43
N GLN A 35 -6.03 6.57 20.23
CA GLN A 35 -7.06 5.64 19.78
C GLN A 35 -8.24 6.34 19.09
N PRO A 36 -8.97 5.65 18.19
CA PRO A 36 -10.23 6.14 17.67
C PRO A 36 -11.18 6.58 18.79
N GLY A 37 -11.92 7.67 18.53
CA GLY A 37 -12.80 8.31 19.51
C GLY A 37 -12.09 9.15 20.57
N GLN A 38 -10.77 9.09 20.68
CA GLN A 38 -10.03 9.97 21.59
C GLN A 38 -9.95 11.40 21.04
N LYS A 39 -9.96 12.37 21.97
CA LYS A 39 -9.76 13.77 21.66
C LYS A 39 -8.27 14.05 21.48
N LEU A 40 -7.90 14.67 20.37
CA LEU A 40 -6.55 15.17 20.17
C LEU A 40 -6.21 16.29 21.16
N PRO A 41 -4.92 16.49 21.48
CA PRO A 41 -4.48 17.68 22.20
C PRO A 41 -5.01 18.94 21.51
N THR A 42 -5.31 19.97 22.31
CA THR A 42 -5.83 21.24 21.79
C THR A 42 -4.83 21.90 20.85
N GLU A 43 -5.30 22.81 19.97
CA GLU A 43 -4.42 23.54 19.07
C GLU A 43 -3.25 24.23 19.81
N GLY A 44 -3.51 24.75 21.02
CA GLY A 44 -2.48 25.35 21.88
C GLY A 44 -1.43 24.34 22.34
N GLN A 45 -1.86 23.17 22.82
CA GLN A 45 -0.94 22.10 23.21
C GLN A 45 -0.13 21.57 22.03
N LEU A 46 -0.75 21.41 20.85
CA LEU A 46 -0.04 21.00 19.64
C LEU A 46 0.98 22.06 19.18
N THR A 47 0.64 23.34 19.32
CA THR A 47 1.57 24.46 19.05
C THR A 47 2.81 24.35 19.92
N GLU A 48 2.64 24.06 21.22
CA GLU A 48 3.74 23.87 22.17
C GLU A 48 4.56 22.62 21.88
N THR A 49 3.90 21.47 21.65
CA THR A 49 4.56 20.18 21.39
C THR A 49 5.40 20.21 20.11
N PHE A 50 4.87 20.79 19.04
CA PHE A 50 5.53 20.80 17.73
C PHE A 50 6.39 22.05 17.49
N GLY A 51 6.30 23.07 18.35
CA GLY A 51 7.07 24.31 18.21
C GLY A 51 6.72 25.11 16.95
N VAL A 52 5.48 25.02 16.46
CA VAL A 52 5.00 25.67 15.22
C VAL A 52 3.83 26.62 15.51
N SER A 53 3.49 27.49 14.55
CA SER A 53 2.39 28.44 14.72
C SER A 53 1.00 27.76 14.70
N ARG A 54 0.01 28.40 15.34
CA ARG A 54 -1.39 27.92 15.30
C ARG A 54 -1.93 27.76 13.87
N THR A 55 -1.53 28.62 12.94
CA THR A 55 -1.92 28.51 11.52
C THR A 55 -1.42 27.20 10.92
N VAL A 56 -0.18 26.79 11.20
CA VAL A 56 0.39 25.52 10.74
C VAL A 56 -0.35 24.34 11.35
N ILE A 57 -0.70 24.40 12.65
CA ILE A 57 -1.52 23.37 13.30
C ILE A 57 -2.90 23.27 12.66
N ARG A 58 -3.57 24.41 12.40
CA ARG A 58 -4.90 24.41 11.76
C ARG A 58 -4.86 23.86 10.35
N GLU A 59 -3.83 24.16 9.57
CA GLU A 59 -3.63 23.55 8.25
C GLU A 59 -3.42 22.03 8.35
N ALA A 60 -2.60 21.58 9.30
CA ALA A 60 -2.36 20.16 9.51
C ALA A 60 -3.63 19.41 9.95
N LEU A 61 -4.39 19.96 10.91
CA LEU A 61 -5.65 19.39 11.37
C LEU A 61 -6.72 19.41 10.26
N ALA A 62 -6.79 20.47 9.45
CA ALA A 62 -7.68 20.52 8.30
C ALA A 62 -7.31 19.45 7.25
N LYS A 63 -6.03 19.21 7.03
CA LYS A 63 -5.56 18.14 6.13
C LYS A 63 -5.89 16.75 6.69
N LEU A 64 -5.65 16.51 7.97
CA LEU A 64 -6.03 15.26 8.65
C LEU A 64 -7.54 15.02 8.62
N ALA A 65 -8.34 16.09 8.75
CA ALA A 65 -9.80 16.01 8.66
C ALA A 65 -10.28 15.73 7.23
N ALA A 66 -9.65 16.35 6.23
CA ALA A 66 -9.91 16.05 4.82
C ALA A 66 -9.52 14.60 4.45
N ASP A 67 -8.48 14.07 5.09
CA ASP A 67 -8.06 12.66 4.98
C ASP A 67 -8.94 11.72 5.84
N GLY A 68 -9.96 12.25 6.50
CA GLY A 68 -10.92 11.49 7.30
C GLY A 68 -10.34 10.84 8.55
N LEU A 69 -9.16 11.27 9.04
CA LEU A 69 -8.47 10.72 10.22
C LEU A 69 -8.91 11.38 11.53
N VAL A 70 -9.47 12.57 11.44
CA VAL A 70 -9.97 13.32 12.59
C VAL A 70 -11.23 14.09 12.22
N GLU A 71 -12.09 14.34 13.20
CA GLU A 71 -13.30 15.15 13.05
C GLU A 71 -13.29 16.33 14.05
N PRO A 72 -13.44 17.58 13.58
CA PRO A 72 -13.69 18.70 14.46
C PRO A 72 -15.14 18.67 14.97
N ARG A 73 -15.32 18.68 16.28
CA ARG A 73 -16.63 18.84 16.95
C ARG A 73 -16.73 20.24 17.53
N GLN A 74 -17.75 20.99 17.12
CA GLN A 74 -17.94 22.38 17.54
C GLN A 74 -17.98 22.50 19.07
N GLY A 75 -17.09 23.33 19.63
CA GLY A 75 -16.98 23.54 21.08
C GLY A 75 -16.33 22.40 21.88
N ALA A 76 -16.17 21.21 21.30
CA ALA A 76 -15.65 20.03 21.99
C ALA A 76 -14.19 19.70 21.63
N GLY A 77 -13.68 20.19 20.50
CA GLY A 77 -12.31 19.97 20.03
C GLY A 77 -12.25 19.01 18.84
N VAL A 78 -11.07 18.44 18.57
CA VAL A 78 -10.85 17.54 17.43
C VAL A 78 -10.73 16.11 17.95
N PHE A 79 -11.45 15.17 17.35
CA PHE A 79 -11.51 13.77 17.75
C PHE A 79 -10.97 12.87 16.66
N VAL A 80 -10.32 11.77 17.02
CA VAL A 80 -9.87 10.76 16.06
C VAL A 80 -11.09 9.99 15.56
N THR A 81 -11.23 9.86 14.25
CA THR A 81 -12.32 9.08 13.63
C THR A 81 -12.02 7.58 13.69
N GLU A 82 -13.08 6.78 13.72
CA GLU A 82 -12.97 5.34 13.48
C GLU A 82 -12.68 5.12 12.00
N HIS A 83 -11.42 4.86 11.68
CA HIS A 83 -10.99 4.56 10.32
C HIS A 83 -11.19 3.06 10.05
N ILE A 84 -11.65 2.72 8.84
CA ILE A 84 -11.77 1.32 8.39
C ILE A 84 -10.41 0.62 8.53
N SER A 85 -9.33 1.36 8.31
CA SER A 85 -7.96 0.86 8.47
C SER A 85 -7.59 0.45 9.90
N THR A 86 -8.12 1.14 10.92
CA THR A 86 -7.92 0.78 12.32
C THR A 86 -8.76 -0.44 12.71
N MET A 87 -9.99 -0.54 12.20
CA MET A 87 -10.87 -1.70 12.45
C MET A 87 -10.34 -2.98 11.80
N PHE A 88 -9.94 -2.93 10.53
CA PHE A 88 -9.34 -4.08 9.88
C PHE A 88 -7.90 -4.35 10.33
N GLY A 89 -7.15 -3.32 10.73
CA GLY A 89 -5.82 -3.48 11.34
C GLY A 89 -5.89 -4.26 12.65
N ALA A 90 -6.89 -3.97 13.48
CA ALA A 90 -7.22 -4.72 14.70
C ALA A 90 -7.71 -6.14 14.36
N LEU A 91 -8.61 -6.30 13.39
CA LEU A 91 -9.07 -7.61 12.92
C LEU A 91 -7.91 -8.47 12.41
N ALA A 92 -6.98 -7.89 11.64
CA ALA A 92 -5.80 -8.57 11.12
C ALA A 92 -4.74 -8.83 12.20
N ALA A 93 -4.72 -8.08 13.30
CA ALA A 93 -3.85 -8.33 14.45
C ALA A 93 -4.39 -9.47 15.34
N ASP A 94 -5.72 -9.60 15.45
CA ASP A 94 -6.39 -10.64 16.22
C ASP A 94 -6.48 -11.98 15.45
N MET A 95 -6.49 -11.90 14.11
CA MET A 95 -6.45 -13.04 13.19
C MET A 95 -5.03 -13.63 13.04
N GLY A 96 -4.48 -14.15 14.15
CA GLY A 96 -3.14 -14.71 14.25
C GLY A 96 -2.72 -15.68 13.14
N SER A 97 -1.41 -15.74 12.91
CA SER A 97 -0.60 -16.57 12.00
C SER A 97 -1.13 -17.96 11.59
N LYS A 98 -2.23 -18.02 10.84
CA LYS A 98 -2.75 -19.26 10.22
C LYS A 98 -2.78 -19.11 8.70
N ASP A 99 -2.27 -20.12 8.00
CA ASP A 99 -2.21 -20.18 6.54
C ASP A 99 -3.59 -20.00 5.85
N SER A 100 -4.68 -20.30 6.56
CA SER A 100 -6.06 -20.10 6.11
C SER A 100 -6.47 -18.63 5.97
N ILE A 101 -5.87 -17.73 6.75
CA ILE A 101 -6.22 -16.30 6.75
C ILE A 101 -5.64 -15.61 5.52
N ALA A 102 -4.45 -16.02 5.08
CA ALA A 102 -3.84 -15.47 3.87
C ALA A 102 -4.64 -15.76 2.59
N LEU A 103 -5.22 -16.96 2.47
CA LEU A 103 -6.10 -17.29 1.34
C LEU A 103 -7.40 -16.48 1.34
N ASN A 104 -8.01 -16.28 2.52
CA ASN A 104 -9.19 -15.44 2.67
C ASN A 104 -8.89 -13.97 2.34
N VAL A 105 -7.71 -13.48 2.75
CA VAL A 105 -7.26 -12.12 2.39
C VAL A 105 -7.03 -12.00 0.88
N LEU A 106 -6.43 -13.00 0.24
CA LEU A 106 -6.25 -13.02 -1.22
C LEU A 106 -7.60 -12.99 -1.97
N GLU A 107 -8.64 -13.65 -1.45
CA GLU A 107 -9.99 -13.61 -2.02
C GLU A 107 -10.61 -12.21 -1.99
N VAL A 108 -10.43 -11.47 -0.89
CA VAL A 108 -10.88 -10.07 -0.80
C VAL A 108 -10.04 -9.17 -1.72
N ARG A 109 -8.71 -9.38 -1.77
CA ARG A 109 -7.81 -8.65 -2.67
C ARG A 109 -8.22 -8.81 -4.13
N LEU A 110 -8.58 -10.03 -4.56
CA LEU A 110 -9.11 -10.29 -5.90
C LEU A 110 -10.28 -9.35 -6.23
N ALA A 111 -11.30 -9.26 -5.37
CA ALA A 111 -12.46 -8.40 -5.63
C ALA A 111 -12.08 -6.91 -5.75
N ILE A 112 -11.18 -6.43 -4.89
CA ILE A 112 -10.81 -5.02 -4.82
C ILE A 112 -9.89 -4.62 -5.97
N GLU A 113 -8.86 -5.41 -6.23
CA GLU A 113 -7.83 -5.06 -7.20
C GLU A 113 -8.29 -5.27 -8.63
N ILE A 114 -9.12 -6.28 -8.91
CA ILE A 114 -9.76 -6.47 -10.22
C ILE A 114 -10.55 -5.21 -10.58
N GLU A 115 -11.44 -4.76 -9.70
CA GLU A 115 -12.20 -3.53 -9.96
C GLU A 115 -11.31 -2.30 -9.97
N SER A 116 -10.24 -2.26 -9.17
CA SER A 116 -9.27 -1.16 -9.22
C SER A 116 -8.67 -1.00 -10.61
N ALA A 117 -8.28 -2.10 -11.25
CA ALA A 117 -7.71 -2.09 -12.60
C ALA A 117 -8.72 -1.58 -13.64
N GLY A 118 -9.96 -2.09 -13.61
CA GLY A 118 -11.02 -1.62 -14.51
C GLY A 118 -11.36 -0.14 -14.32
N LEU A 119 -11.45 0.32 -13.07
CA LEU A 119 -11.71 1.73 -12.78
C LEU A 119 -10.53 2.64 -13.17
N ALA A 120 -9.28 2.23 -12.92
CA ALA A 120 -8.09 2.95 -13.33
C ALA A 120 -8.01 3.11 -14.86
N ALA A 121 -8.39 2.07 -15.61
CA ALA A 121 -8.45 2.11 -17.07
C ALA A 121 -9.43 3.18 -17.61
N VAL A 122 -10.42 3.62 -16.84
CA VAL A 122 -11.37 4.65 -17.29
C VAL A 122 -11.13 6.02 -16.65
N ARG A 123 -10.58 6.04 -15.43
CA ARG A 123 -10.56 7.24 -14.58
C ARG A 123 -9.21 7.93 -14.43
N ARG A 124 -8.10 7.23 -14.73
CA ARG A 124 -6.75 7.79 -14.54
C ARG A 124 -6.56 9.08 -15.34
N ASN A 125 -5.82 10.02 -14.78
CA ASN A 125 -5.23 11.12 -15.54
C ASN A 125 -3.79 10.79 -15.97
N ALA A 126 -3.18 11.67 -16.78
CA ALA A 126 -1.83 11.45 -17.30
C ALA A 126 -0.75 11.30 -16.21
N ALA A 127 -0.87 12.03 -15.10
CA ALA A 127 0.08 11.92 -13.99
C ALA A 127 -0.07 10.59 -13.24
N GLN A 128 -1.29 10.09 -13.10
CA GLN A 128 -1.55 8.78 -12.50
C GLN A 128 -1.08 7.63 -13.41
N GLU A 129 -1.25 7.76 -14.72
CA GLU A 129 -0.70 6.79 -15.67
C GLU A 129 0.83 6.75 -15.61
N ALA A 130 1.49 7.92 -15.57
CA ALA A 130 2.93 8.00 -15.37
C ALA A 130 3.35 7.33 -14.05
N GLY A 131 2.61 7.54 -12.95
CA GLY A 131 2.91 6.88 -11.67
C GLY A 131 2.77 5.34 -11.71
N ILE A 132 1.82 4.81 -12.48
CA ILE A 132 1.69 3.35 -12.68
C ILE A 132 2.89 2.83 -13.50
N GLN A 133 3.30 3.55 -14.55
CA GLN A 133 4.46 3.18 -15.37
C GLN A 133 5.76 3.24 -14.56
N GLU A 134 5.97 4.27 -13.75
CA GLU A 134 7.13 4.40 -12.87
C GLU A 134 7.24 3.21 -11.90
N ALA A 135 6.12 2.82 -11.27
CA ALA A 135 6.11 1.65 -10.38
C ALA A 135 6.42 0.35 -11.13
N PHE A 136 5.90 0.19 -12.35
CA PHE A 136 6.20 -0.96 -13.22
C PHE A 136 7.71 -1.04 -13.55
N PHE A 137 8.31 0.07 -13.98
CA PHE A 137 9.73 0.09 -14.35
C PHE A 137 10.67 -0.03 -13.14
N GLU A 138 10.26 0.45 -11.96
CA GLU A 138 11.04 0.25 -10.75
C GLU A 138 11.11 -1.24 -10.36
N PHE A 139 10.01 -1.98 -10.52
CA PHE A 139 10.04 -3.43 -10.36
C PHE A 139 11.03 -4.07 -11.35
N GLU A 140 10.98 -3.69 -12.63
CA GLU A 140 11.88 -4.24 -13.65
C GLU A 140 13.36 -3.96 -13.33
N ARG A 141 13.66 -2.73 -12.89
CA ARG A 141 15.00 -2.33 -12.49
C ARG A 141 15.52 -3.17 -11.31
N LEU A 142 14.69 -3.33 -10.27
CA LEU A 142 15.04 -4.14 -9.10
C LEU A 142 15.28 -5.61 -9.50
N LEU A 143 14.42 -6.16 -10.36
CA LEU A 143 14.57 -7.51 -10.88
C LEU A 143 15.89 -7.70 -11.65
N LEU A 144 16.22 -6.79 -12.55
CA LEU A 144 17.48 -6.86 -13.33
C LEU A 144 18.72 -6.80 -12.44
N ASN A 145 18.63 -6.08 -11.32
CA ASN A 145 19.71 -5.96 -10.34
C ASN A 145 19.71 -7.09 -9.29
N SER A 146 18.78 -8.06 -9.36
CA SER A 146 18.57 -9.09 -8.32
C SER A 146 18.30 -8.51 -6.92
N GLU A 147 17.64 -7.35 -6.86
CA GLU A 147 17.21 -6.69 -5.63
C GLU A 147 15.79 -7.16 -5.24
N PRO A 148 15.40 -7.07 -3.95
CA PRO A 148 14.04 -7.42 -3.52
C PRO A 148 12.94 -6.60 -4.22
N THR A 149 12.03 -7.28 -4.90
CA THR A 149 10.95 -6.65 -5.70
C THR A 149 9.63 -6.45 -4.95
N GLY A 150 9.45 -7.09 -3.78
CA GLY A 150 8.20 -7.04 -3.01
C GLY A 150 7.65 -5.63 -2.71
N PRO A 151 8.48 -4.64 -2.32
CA PRO A 151 8.01 -3.28 -2.14
C PRO A 151 7.53 -2.61 -3.45
N ALA A 152 8.18 -2.89 -4.57
CA ALA A 152 7.80 -2.35 -5.87
C ALA A 152 6.52 -3.01 -6.43
N ASP A 153 6.35 -4.31 -6.16
CA ASP A 153 5.10 -5.04 -6.43
C ASP A 153 3.91 -4.33 -5.76
N LEU A 154 3.99 -4.10 -4.44
CA LEU A 154 2.95 -3.36 -3.71
C LEU A 154 2.74 -1.95 -4.27
N ALA A 155 3.83 -1.25 -4.60
CA ALA A 155 3.75 0.11 -5.14
C ALA A 155 2.97 0.14 -6.46
N PHE A 156 3.14 -0.86 -7.34
CA PHE A 156 2.41 -0.99 -8.60
C PHE A 156 0.90 -1.15 -8.36
N HIS A 157 0.50 -2.11 -7.51
CA HIS A 157 -0.92 -2.31 -7.17
C HIS A 157 -1.53 -1.06 -6.50
N ARG A 158 -0.78 -0.39 -5.63
CA ARG A 158 -1.21 0.84 -4.96
C ARG A 158 -1.36 2.03 -5.92
N ALA A 159 -0.51 2.12 -6.93
CA ALA A 159 -0.63 3.13 -7.98
C ALA A 159 -1.93 2.93 -8.78
N ILE A 160 -2.26 1.68 -9.13
CA ILE A 160 -3.53 1.33 -9.80
C ILE A 160 -4.73 1.68 -8.92
N ALA A 161 -4.71 1.30 -7.63
CA ALA A 161 -5.77 1.63 -6.68
C ALA A 161 -5.96 3.15 -6.52
N SER A 162 -4.87 3.92 -6.54
CA SER A 162 -4.91 5.39 -6.47
C SER A 162 -5.55 6.01 -7.73
N ALA A 163 -5.34 5.39 -8.89
CA ALA A 163 -5.91 5.83 -10.16
C ALA A 163 -7.43 5.58 -10.29
N THR A 164 -8.06 4.87 -9.33
CA THR A 164 -9.52 4.76 -9.24
C THR A 164 -10.22 6.07 -8.87
N ASN A 165 -9.45 7.06 -8.38
CA ASN A 165 -9.91 8.31 -7.79
C ASN A 165 -10.87 8.12 -6.61
N ASN A 166 -10.74 7.00 -5.91
CA ASN A 166 -11.49 6.71 -4.70
C ASN A 166 -10.51 6.26 -3.59
N PRO A 167 -10.32 7.07 -2.53
CA PRO A 167 -9.35 6.79 -1.48
C PRO A 167 -9.62 5.47 -0.75
N PHE A 168 -10.86 5.00 -0.70
CA PHE A 168 -11.21 3.73 -0.04
C PHE A 168 -10.54 2.51 -0.69
N TYR A 169 -10.27 2.52 -1.99
CA TYR A 169 -9.53 1.42 -2.63
C TYR A 169 -8.09 1.35 -2.14
N VAL A 170 -7.44 2.50 -1.99
CA VAL A 170 -6.06 2.59 -1.47
C VAL A 170 -6.01 2.17 -0.01
N GLU A 171 -6.95 2.65 0.80
CA GLU A 171 -7.02 2.31 2.23
C GLU A 171 -7.24 0.82 2.46
N MET A 172 -8.20 0.22 1.74
CA MET A 172 -8.44 -1.21 1.83
C MET A 172 -7.23 -2.03 1.36
N LEU A 173 -6.55 -1.60 0.30
CA LEU A 173 -5.34 -2.27 -0.15
C LEU A 173 -4.19 -2.14 0.86
N ASP A 174 -3.98 -0.97 1.46
CA ASP A 174 -2.92 -0.74 2.46
C ASP A 174 -3.12 -1.60 3.71
N VAL A 175 -4.38 -1.81 4.10
CA VAL A 175 -4.80 -2.68 5.20
C VAL A 175 -4.49 -4.15 4.92
N LEU A 176 -4.87 -4.62 3.73
CA LEU A 176 -4.67 -6.02 3.33
C LEU A 176 -3.21 -6.32 2.96
N GLY A 177 -2.52 -5.32 2.38
CA GLY A 177 -1.22 -5.45 1.71
C GLY A 177 -0.06 -5.73 2.65
N ARG A 178 0.00 -5.15 3.86
CA ARG A 178 1.15 -5.36 4.77
C ARG A 178 1.33 -6.80 5.27
N ARG A 179 0.32 -7.67 5.14
CA ARG A 179 0.38 -9.09 5.57
C ARG A 179 0.20 -10.09 4.43
N ALA A 180 -0.05 -9.64 3.20
CA ALA A 180 -0.50 -10.51 2.11
C ALA A 180 0.34 -10.42 0.82
N ILE A 181 1.50 -9.76 0.85
CA ILE A 181 2.41 -9.74 -0.30
C ILE A 181 3.25 -11.03 -0.28
N PRO A 182 3.07 -11.94 -1.24
CA PRO A 182 3.85 -13.18 -1.31
C PRO A 182 5.34 -12.94 -1.60
N CYS A 183 5.67 -11.79 -2.19
CA CYS A 183 7.00 -11.43 -2.68
C CYS A 183 7.85 -10.58 -1.72
N ASP A 184 7.34 -10.23 -0.53
CA ASP A 184 8.12 -9.44 0.44
C ASP A 184 9.16 -10.34 1.12
N VAL A 185 10.45 -10.03 0.96
CA VAL A 185 11.57 -10.72 1.62
C VAL A 185 11.47 -10.71 3.14
N THR A 186 10.77 -9.72 3.72
CA THR A 186 10.51 -9.62 5.16
C THR A 186 9.21 -10.31 5.59
N SER A 187 8.42 -10.79 4.62
CA SER A 187 7.32 -11.67 4.90
C SER A 187 7.84 -12.92 5.61
N PRO A 188 7.25 -13.33 6.75
CA PRO A 188 7.49 -14.65 7.36
C PRO A 188 7.18 -15.81 6.39
N TRP A 189 6.64 -15.48 5.22
CA TRP A 189 6.17 -16.38 4.18
C TRP A 189 6.98 -16.26 2.87
N SER A 190 8.12 -15.56 2.83
CA SER A 190 9.01 -15.61 1.65
C SER A 190 9.64 -17.00 1.47
N THR A 191 9.79 -17.47 0.22
CA THR A 191 10.46 -18.74 -0.12
C THR A 191 11.45 -18.54 -1.25
N GLU A 192 12.49 -19.38 -1.33
CA GLU A 192 13.49 -19.36 -2.41
C GLU A 192 12.84 -19.44 -3.81
N LEU A 193 11.74 -20.19 -3.95
CA LEU A 193 10.99 -20.31 -5.20
C LEU A 193 10.36 -18.97 -5.64
N ALA A 194 9.79 -18.22 -4.68
CA ALA A 194 9.21 -16.90 -4.95
C ALA A 194 10.29 -15.85 -5.26
N GLN A 195 11.53 -16.08 -4.84
CA GLN A 195 12.68 -15.24 -5.16
C GLN A 195 13.40 -15.67 -6.45
N SER A 196 12.98 -16.77 -7.09
CA SER A 196 13.62 -17.23 -8.32
C SER A 196 13.42 -16.22 -9.46
N ASP A 197 14.47 -16.01 -10.24
CA ASP A 197 14.47 -15.12 -11.39
C ASP A 197 13.36 -15.47 -12.41
N VAL A 198 13.12 -16.77 -12.63
CA VAL A 198 12.05 -17.27 -13.50
C VAL A 198 10.67 -16.83 -13.01
N TYR A 199 10.42 -16.95 -11.70
CA TYR A 199 9.16 -16.53 -11.08
C TYR A 199 8.94 -15.03 -11.26
N GLN A 200 9.96 -14.23 -10.90
CA GLN A 200 9.86 -12.77 -10.91
C GLN A 200 9.70 -12.22 -12.34
N ARG A 201 10.38 -12.80 -13.34
CA ARG A 201 10.15 -12.47 -14.76
C ARG A 201 8.75 -12.85 -15.24
N GLY A 202 8.19 -13.96 -14.75
CA GLY A 202 6.80 -14.32 -15.01
C GLY A 202 5.83 -13.27 -14.47
N LEU A 203 6.01 -12.87 -13.21
CA LEU A 203 5.21 -11.85 -12.55
C LEU A 203 5.26 -10.51 -13.31
N GLN A 204 6.45 -10.08 -13.72
CA GLN A 204 6.60 -8.83 -14.47
C GLN A 204 5.92 -8.86 -15.84
N ARG A 205 5.85 -10.02 -16.51
CA ARG A 205 5.06 -10.17 -17.74
C ARG A 205 3.57 -10.02 -17.48
N GLU A 206 3.07 -10.54 -16.36
CA GLU A 206 1.67 -10.35 -15.95
C GLU A 206 1.38 -8.87 -15.68
N HIS A 207 2.27 -8.15 -15.00
CA HIS A 207 2.16 -6.69 -14.80
C HIS A 207 2.10 -5.91 -16.11
N LEU A 208 2.88 -6.32 -17.11
CA LEU A 208 2.88 -5.66 -18.42
C LEU A 208 1.52 -5.77 -19.12
N VAL A 209 0.85 -6.92 -19.01
CA VAL A 209 -0.50 -7.11 -19.57
C VAL A 209 -1.50 -6.17 -18.89
N ILE A 210 -1.42 -6.03 -17.56
CA ILE A 210 -2.26 -5.11 -16.79
C ILE A 210 -2.00 -3.66 -17.21
N LEU A 211 -0.73 -3.24 -17.24
CA LEU A 211 -0.32 -1.90 -17.62
C LEU A 211 -0.85 -1.54 -19.02
N ASN A 212 -0.67 -2.43 -19.99
CA ASN A 212 -1.13 -2.21 -21.36
C ASN A 212 -2.65 -2.05 -21.45
N ALA A 213 -3.42 -2.87 -20.73
CA ALA A 213 -4.87 -2.76 -20.72
C ALA A 213 -5.35 -1.45 -20.08
N ILE A 214 -4.72 -1.04 -18.97
CA ILE A 214 -4.98 0.25 -18.33
C ILE A 214 -4.65 1.39 -19.30
N THR A 215 -3.46 1.42 -19.89
CA THR A 215 -3.03 2.44 -20.85
C THR A 215 -3.94 2.51 -22.09
N ALA A 216 -4.43 1.37 -22.59
CA ALA A 216 -5.39 1.32 -23.69
C ALA A 216 -6.78 1.87 -23.32
N GLY A 217 -7.06 2.03 -22.02
CA GLY A 217 -8.36 2.46 -21.52
C GLY A 217 -9.44 1.37 -21.57
N ASP A 218 -9.04 0.11 -21.69
CA ASP A 218 -9.95 -1.04 -21.77
C ASP A 218 -10.22 -1.59 -20.37
N ALA A 219 -11.38 -1.24 -19.81
CA ALA A 219 -11.77 -1.62 -18.47
C ALA A 219 -11.94 -3.14 -18.29
N GLU A 220 -12.47 -3.84 -19.29
CA GLU A 220 -12.69 -5.29 -19.19
C GLU A 220 -11.38 -6.05 -19.36
N ALA A 221 -10.52 -5.63 -20.30
CA ALA A 221 -9.19 -6.22 -20.44
C ALA A 221 -8.34 -6.00 -19.17
N ALA A 222 -8.45 -4.83 -18.52
CA ALA A 222 -7.72 -4.54 -17.29
C ALA A 222 -8.20 -5.42 -16.12
N ARG A 223 -9.52 -5.65 -16.01
CA ARG A 223 -10.08 -6.59 -15.02
C ARG A 223 -9.59 -8.01 -15.26
N GLU A 224 -9.63 -8.48 -16.50
CA GLU A 224 -9.24 -9.85 -16.82
C GLU A 224 -7.74 -10.09 -16.61
N ALA A 225 -6.90 -9.12 -17.01
CA ALA A 225 -5.47 -9.16 -16.76
C ALA A 225 -5.15 -9.23 -15.26
N MET A 226 -5.81 -8.39 -14.44
CA MET A 226 -5.63 -8.40 -12.99
C MET A 226 -6.17 -9.69 -12.35
N ARG A 227 -7.29 -10.21 -12.84
CA ARG A 227 -7.84 -11.51 -12.39
C ARG A 227 -6.84 -12.63 -12.65
N ALA A 228 -6.32 -12.74 -13.87
CA ALA A 228 -5.35 -13.76 -14.24
C ALA A 228 -4.09 -13.69 -13.36
N HIS A 229 -3.54 -12.49 -13.17
CA HIS A 229 -2.38 -12.25 -12.31
C HIS A 229 -2.62 -12.70 -10.84
N LEU A 230 -3.73 -12.28 -10.24
CA LEU A 230 -4.02 -12.60 -8.84
C LEU A 230 -4.40 -14.07 -8.64
N THR A 231 -5.10 -14.69 -9.59
CA THR A 231 -5.37 -16.14 -9.59
C THR A 231 -4.08 -16.93 -9.72
N ALA A 232 -3.16 -16.52 -10.58
CA ALA A 232 -1.85 -17.15 -10.70
C ALA A 232 -1.04 -17.00 -9.40
N SER A 233 -1.05 -15.82 -8.77
CA SER A 233 -0.45 -15.61 -7.44
C SER A 233 -1.08 -16.49 -6.35
N GLN A 234 -2.41 -16.66 -6.34
CA GLN A 234 -3.09 -17.55 -5.39
C GLN A 234 -2.67 -19.01 -5.60
N GLN A 235 -2.57 -19.46 -6.85
CA GLN A 235 -2.15 -20.83 -7.18
C GLN A 235 -0.70 -21.08 -6.74
N ARG A 236 0.21 -20.14 -7.03
CA ARG A 236 1.62 -20.19 -6.58
C ARG A 236 1.71 -20.20 -5.05
N TYR A 237 0.85 -19.45 -4.37
CA TYR A 237 0.76 -19.46 -2.92
C TYR A 237 0.27 -20.82 -2.37
N ARG A 238 -0.71 -21.46 -3.01
CA ARG A 238 -1.20 -22.80 -2.63
C ARG A 238 -0.13 -23.87 -2.82
N GLU A 239 0.54 -23.89 -3.98
CA GLU A 239 1.64 -24.82 -4.26
C GLU A 239 2.76 -24.69 -3.23
N ARG A 240 3.08 -23.47 -2.82
CA ARG A 240 4.03 -23.17 -1.74
C ARG A 240 3.61 -23.79 -0.40
N LEU A 241 2.33 -23.68 -0.02
CA LEU A 241 1.82 -24.30 1.22
C LEU A 241 1.92 -25.84 1.16
N HIS A 242 1.57 -26.43 0.01
CA HIS A 242 1.67 -27.87 -0.18
C HIS A 242 3.12 -28.37 -0.11
N ALA A 243 4.06 -27.67 -0.75
CA ALA A 243 5.49 -28.02 -0.68
C ALA A 243 6.04 -27.99 0.75
N ARG A 244 5.60 -27.02 1.58
CA ARG A 244 5.98 -26.93 2.99
C ARG A 244 5.42 -28.08 3.84
N GLN A 245 4.18 -28.50 3.57
CA GLN A 245 3.57 -29.67 4.23
C GLN A 245 4.32 -30.96 3.91
N VAL A 246 4.71 -31.14 2.64
CA VAL A 246 5.50 -32.30 2.20
C VAL A 246 6.87 -32.31 2.89
N PHE A 247 7.59 -31.18 2.89
CA PHE A 247 8.89 -31.05 3.57
C PHE A 247 8.81 -31.37 5.08
N TYR A 248 7.76 -30.90 5.77
CA TYR A 248 7.55 -31.22 7.19
C TYR A 248 7.19 -32.70 7.41
N ALA A 249 6.36 -33.29 6.55
CA ALA A 249 6.00 -34.70 6.64
C ALA A 249 7.22 -35.61 6.42
N ASP A 250 8.12 -35.24 5.51
CA ASP A 250 9.33 -35.99 5.21
C ASP A 250 10.39 -35.86 6.32
N SER A 251 10.53 -34.67 6.93
CA SER A 251 11.45 -34.47 8.06
C SER A 251 10.98 -35.18 9.34
N VAL A 252 9.67 -35.22 9.61
CA VAL A 252 9.09 -36.01 10.71
C VAL A 252 9.27 -37.52 10.47
N LYS A 253 9.12 -38.01 9.23
CA LYS A 253 9.38 -39.42 8.90
C LYS A 253 10.86 -39.79 9.07
N ALA A 254 11.78 -38.93 8.62
CA ALA A 254 13.21 -39.15 8.78
C ALA A 254 13.61 -39.24 10.27
N ALA A 255 13.08 -38.36 11.12
CA ALA A 255 13.33 -38.38 12.57
C ALA A 255 12.67 -39.56 13.31
N ALA A 256 11.67 -40.22 12.73
CA ALA A 256 11.03 -41.41 13.30
C ALA A 256 11.71 -42.73 12.89
N THR A 257 12.75 -42.67 12.05
CA THR A 257 13.49 -43.85 11.56
C THR A 257 14.90 -43.96 12.17
N GLU A 258 15.25 -43.07 13.11
CA GLU A 258 16.42 -43.15 14.01
C GLU A 258 16.02 -43.63 15.40
#